data_AF-M0QI98-F1
#
_entry.id   AF-M0QI98-F1
#
_cell.length_a   1.000
_cell.length_b   1.000
_cell.length_c   1.000
_cell.angle_alpha   90.00
_cell.angle_beta   90.00
_cell.angle_gamma   90.00
#
_symmetry.space_group_name_H-M   'P 1'
#
loop_
_entity.id
_entity.type
_entity.pdbx_description
1 polymer ?
#
loop_
_entity_poly.entity_id
_entity_poly.type
_entity_poly.pdbx_seq_one_letter_code
_entity_poly.pdbx_strand_id
1 'polypeptide(L)'
;MATIDSPAKIDPAPEVDLDFPREWYEFTDPADTDHVVSADLTWLLSNWTCVFGTPACQGIVEGRESDGCCTHGAYLSDKDDRKKLAKAVALLTEDDWQFYKKGSGKDPLGPRGYLEEDELDDEPALKTRKHKGACIFQNRPGFAGGVGCALHAMALRRGLEPLTVKPDVCWQLPVRREQDWVDRPDGTQVLKTTLTEYDRRGWGEGGHDLKWYCSGSPDAHVGATQVWESYGPELTELIGPAAYAELAAVCRRRNGLGLLAIHPATVAATNRRETDIKYERLDD
;
A
#
# COMPACT_ATOMS: atom_id res chain seq x y z
N MET A 1 -6.61 10.43 34.97
CA MET A 1 -7.06 10.12 33.61
C MET A 1 -6.61 8.71 33.33
N ALA A 2 -7.53 7.78 33.17
CA ALA A 2 -7.20 6.42 32.77
C ALA A 2 -6.66 6.48 31.34
N THR A 3 -5.42 6.04 31.14
CA THR A 3 -4.89 5.71 29.82
C THR A 3 -5.74 4.55 29.31
N ILE A 4 -6.58 4.80 28.31
CA ILE A 4 -7.24 3.73 27.58
C ILE A 4 -6.11 3.09 26.77
N ASP A 5 -5.68 1.89 27.18
CA ASP A 5 -4.69 1.11 26.44
C ASP A 5 -5.23 0.90 25.03
N SER A 6 -4.44 1.29 24.02
CA SER A 6 -4.70 0.86 22.65
C SER A 6 -4.84 -0.66 22.64
N PRO A 7 -5.78 -1.22 21.86
CA PRO A 7 -6.01 -2.66 21.86
C PRO A 7 -4.69 -3.39 21.63
N ALA A 8 -4.36 -4.31 22.55
CA ALA A 8 -3.10 -5.02 22.55
C ALA A 8 -2.88 -5.72 21.20
N LYS A 9 -1.64 -5.69 20.69
CA LYS A 9 -1.25 -6.42 19.49
C LYS A 9 -1.64 -7.90 19.63
N ILE A 10 -2.09 -8.49 18.53
CA ILE A 10 -2.32 -9.93 18.47
C ILE A 10 -0.97 -10.65 18.36
N ASP A 11 -0.94 -11.92 18.75
CA ASP A 11 0.14 -12.82 18.34
C ASP A 11 -0.11 -13.20 16.86
N PRO A 12 0.76 -12.80 15.92
CA PRO A 12 0.47 -12.96 14.50
C PRO A 12 0.53 -14.42 14.07
N ALA A 13 -0.36 -14.81 13.17
CA ALA A 13 -0.21 -16.04 12.41
C ALA A 13 1.10 -15.99 11.61
N PRO A 14 1.78 -17.14 11.41
CA PRO A 14 2.98 -17.18 10.59
C PRO A 14 2.67 -16.73 9.16
N GLU A 15 3.59 -15.96 8.58
CA GLU A 15 3.54 -15.66 7.15
C GLU A 15 3.63 -16.95 6.33
N VAL A 16 3.00 -16.93 5.17
CA VAL A 16 3.07 -18.04 4.23
C VAL A 16 4.38 -18.03 3.45
N ASP A 17 4.80 -19.20 2.96
CA ASP A 17 5.97 -19.33 2.09
C ASP A 17 5.82 -18.47 0.83
N LEU A 18 6.94 -18.06 0.21
CA LEU A 18 6.93 -17.16 -0.96
C LEU A 18 6.73 -17.89 -2.30
N ASP A 19 6.95 -19.20 -2.33
CA ASP A 19 7.04 -20.03 -3.54
C ASP A 19 5.82 -20.94 -3.71
N PHE A 20 4.62 -20.37 -3.60
CA PHE A 20 3.37 -21.06 -3.93
C PHE A 20 2.98 -20.88 -5.41
N PRO A 21 2.16 -21.79 -5.97
CA PRO A 21 1.65 -21.66 -7.34
C PRO A 21 0.95 -20.33 -7.57
N ARG A 22 1.20 -19.70 -8.72
CA ARG A 22 0.54 -18.45 -9.15
C ARG A 22 -0.29 -18.72 -10.40
N GLU A 23 -1.45 -18.07 -10.48
CA GLU A 23 -2.25 -18.03 -11.69
C GLU A 23 -2.09 -16.66 -12.37
N TRP A 24 -1.69 -16.65 -13.64
CA TRP A 24 -1.41 -15.43 -14.39
C TRP A 24 -2.41 -15.22 -15.52
N TYR A 25 -2.78 -13.97 -15.75
CA TYR A 25 -3.57 -13.57 -16.90
C TYR A 25 -2.89 -12.41 -17.64
N GLU A 26 -2.65 -12.61 -18.94
CA GLU A 26 -2.03 -11.61 -19.80
C GLU A 26 -2.99 -11.20 -20.92
N PHE A 27 -3.10 -9.90 -21.15
CA PHE A 27 -3.97 -9.33 -22.17
C PHE A 27 -3.41 -8.01 -22.72
N THR A 28 -3.78 -7.67 -23.95
CA THR A 28 -3.48 -6.36 -24.55
C THR A 28 -4.43 -5.32 -23.98
N ASP A 29 -3.90 -4.14 -23.63
CA ASP A 29 -4.71 -3.02 -23.15
C ASP A 29 -5.73 -2.61 -24.23
N PRO A 30 -7.04 -2.60 -23.93
CA PRO A 30 -8.06 -2.19 -24.89
C PRO A 30 -7.92 -0.74 -25.39
N ALA A 31 -7.22 0.13 -24.66
CA ALA A 31 -6.97 1.51 -25.05
C ALA A 31 -5.65 1.72 -25.80
N ASP A 32 -4.74 0.75 -25.78
CA ASP A 32 -3.42 0.84 -26.39
C ASP A 32 -2.91 -0.54 -26.82
N THR A 33 -2.89 -0.78 -28.13
CA THR A 33 -2.47 -2.07 -28.70
C THR A 33 -0.98 -2.38 -28.50
N ASP A 34 -0.17 -1.37 -28.17
CA ASP A 34 1.26 -1.49 -27.91
C ASP A 34 1.55 -1.66 -26.40
N HIS A 35 0.50 -1.77 -25.57
CA HIS A 35 0.58 -2.04 -24.15
C HIS A 35 -0.01 -3.42 -23.81
N VAL A 36 0.71 -4.22 -23.02
CA VAL A 36 0.29 -5.52 -22.50
C VAL A 36 0.29 -5.48 -20.98
N VAL A 37 -0.78 -5.99 -20.37
CA VAL A 37 -0.88 -6.16 -18.92
C VAL A 37 -0.81 -7.64 -18.56
N SER A 38 0.12 -8.01 -17.68
CA SER A 38 0.26 -9.34 -17.09
C SER A 38 -0.04 -9.27 -15.59
N ALA A 39 -1.11 -9.91 -15.14
CA ALA A 39 -1.60 -9.78 -13.78
C ALA A 39 -1.60 -11.10 -13.02
N ASP A 40 -1.13 -11.08 -11.77
CA ASP A 40 -1.20 -12.19 -10.83
C ASP A 40 -2.63 -12.30 -10.25
N LEU A 41 -3.40 -13.26 -10.76
CA LEU A 41 -4.76 -13.54 -10.29
C LEU A 41 -4.79 -14.17 -8.89
N THR A 42 -3.72 -14.86 -8.48
CA THR A 42 -3.62 -15.39 -7.11
C THR A 42 -3.61 -14.26 -6.10
N TRP A 43 -2.88 -13.18 -6.38
CA TRP A 43 -2.88 -11.97 -5.58
C TRP A 43 -4.19 -11.19 -5.68
N LEU A 44 -4.65 -10.88 -6.90
CA LEU A 44 -5.80 -10.03 -7.12
C LEU A 44 -7.13 -10.62 -6.59
N LEU A 45 -7.24 -11.94 -6.55
CA LEU A 45 -8.39 -12.67 -5.99
C LEU A 45 -8.21 -13.05 -4.51
N SER A 46 -7.13 -12.60 -3.87
CA SER A 46 -6.94 -12.72 -2.43
C SER A 46 -7.89 -11.78 -1.67
N ASN A 47 -8.10 -12.06 -0.39
CA ASN A 47 -8.80 -11.17 0.54
C ASN A 47 -7.82 -10.29 1.34
N TRP A 48 -6.66 -9.96 0.79
CA TRP A 48 -5.75 -9.05 1.46
C TRP A 48 -6.42 -7.66 1.65
N THR A 49 -6.21 -7.05 2.83
CA THR A 49 -6.60 -5.68 3.12
C THR A 49 -5.55 -5.00 3.99
N CYS A 50 -5.41 -3.67 3.86
CA CYS A 50 -4.48 -2.93 4.69
C CYS A 50 -4.97 -2.92 6.15
N VAL A 51 -4.19 -3.51 7.06
CA VAL A 51 -4.51 -3.57 8.50
C VAL A 51 -3.78 -2.50 9.32
N PHE A 52 -3.18 -1.50 8.67
CA PHE A 52 -2.39 -0.48 9.36
C PHE A 52 -3.23 0.31 10.36
N GLY A 53 -2.68 0.56 11.55
CA GLY A 53 -3.38 1.19 12.67
C GLY A 53 -4.18 0.20 13.54
N THR A 54 -4.37 -1.04 13.10
CA THR A 54 -5.07 -2.06 13.89
C THR A 54 -4.09 -2.94 14.70
N PRO A 55 -4.60 -3.74 15.66
CA PRO A 55 -3.82 -4.76 16.36
C PRO A 55 -3.16 -5.81 15.46
N ALA A 56 -3.65 -6.01 14.24
CA ALA A 56 -3.14 -7.02 13.30
C ALA A 56 -1.89 -6.56 12.52
N CYS A 57 -1.66 -5.26 12.38
CA CYS A 57 -0.42 -4.77 11.77
C CYS A 57 0.74 -4.91 12.75
N GLN A 58 1.75 -5.73 12.48
CA GLN A 58 2.86 -5.94 13.42
C GLN A 58 4.08 -5.06 13.16
N GLY A 59 4.01 -4.12 12.22
CA GLY A 59 5.19 -3.35 11.79
C GLY A 59 6.24 -4.22 11.11
N ILE A 60 7.21 -3.58 10.48
CA ILE A 60 8.28 -4.29 9.75
C ILE A 60 9.60 -4.35 10.54
N VAL A 61 9.71 -3.62 11.65
CA VAL A 61 10.91 -3.53 12.51
C VAL A 61 10.56 -3.91 13.95
N GLU A 62 11.43 -4.71 14.58
CA GLU A 62 11.31 -5.15 15.97
C GLU A 62 11.18 -3.97 16.95
N GLY A 63 10.22 -4.04 17.88
CA GLY A 63 9.95 -2.98 18.85
C GLY A 63 9.31 -1.73 18.27
N ARG A 64 8.85 -1.77 17.00
CA ARG A 64 8.15 -0.68 16.30
C ARG A 64 6.85 -1.16 15.66
N GLU A 65 6.10 -2.00 16.37
CA GLU A 65 4.95 -2.72 15.85
C GLU A 65 3.78 -1.78 15.48
N SER A 66 3.74 -0.57 16.05
CA SER A 66 2.77 0.47 15.68
C SER A 66 3.08 1.19 14.37
N ASP A 67 4.27 0.99 13.79
CA ASP A 67 4.77 1.83 12.70
C ASP A 67 4.46 1.29 11.30
N GLY A 68 4.05 0.04 11.18
CA GLY A 68 3.66 -0.54 9.89
C GLY A 68 4.77 -0.39 8.84
N CYS A 69 4.38 -0.10 7.61
CA CYS A 69 5.30 0.24 6.52
C CYS A 69 5.85 1.68 6.60
N CYS A 70 5.39 2.51 7.56
CA CYS A 70 5.84 3.90 7.70
C CYS A 70 7.21 4.05 8.36
N THR A 71 7.82 2.97 8.85
CA THR A 71 9.09 2.99 9.59
C THR A 71 10.22 3.74 8.85
N HIS A 72 10.34 3.55 7.54
CA HIS A 72 11.46 4.11 6.78
C HIS A 72 11.19 5.53 6.24
N GLY A 73 9.97 6.05 6.39
CA GLY A 73 9.50 7.14 5.54
C GLY A 73 9.15 6.63 4.14
N ALA A 74 8.86 7.54 3.22
CA ALA A 74 8.45 7.24 1.86
C ALA A 74 9.25 8.09 0.89
N TYR A 75 10.05 7.44 0.03
CA TYR A 75 10.73 8.11 -1.07
C TYR A 75 9.70 8.62 -2.08
N LEU A 76 9.97 9.80 -2.64
CA LEU A 76 9.16 10.40 -3.68
C LEU A 76 9.68 9.94 -5.04
N SER A 77 8.77 9.45 -5.89
CA SER A 77 9.10 8.93 -7.22
C SER A 77 9.61 10.04 -8.14
N ASP A 78 8.92 11.19 -8.15
CA ASP A 78 9.25 12.30 -9.03
C ASP A 78 8.72 13.67 -8.53
N LYS A 79 8.77 14.66 -9.41
CA LYS A 79 8.29 16.04 -9.14
C LYS A 79 6.77 16.11 -8.99
N ASP A 80 6.01 15.26 -9.68
CA ASP A 80 4.57 15.23 -9.59
C ASP A 80 4.11 14.58 -8.29
N ASP A 81 4.79 13.53 -7.81
CA ASP A 81 4.55 12.96 -6.49
C ASP A 81 4.85 13.97 -5.38
N ARG A 82 5.97 14.70 -5.49
CA ARG A 82 6.27 15.82 -4.58
C ARG A 82 5.18 16.89 -4.58
N LYS A 83 4.66 17.26 -5.75
CA LYS A 83 3.62 18.28 -5.90
C LYS A 83 2.28 17.78 -5.33
N LYS A 84 1.94 16.51 -5.55
CA LYS A 84 0.76 15.85 -4.97
C LYS A 84 0.83 15.88 -3.46
N LEU A 85 1.95 15.44 -2.88
CA LEU A 85 2.17 15.47 -1.43
C LEU A 85 2.07 16.90 -0.88
N ALA A 86 2.67 17.90 -1.52
CA ALA A 86 2.57 19.29 -1.07
C ALA A 86 1.12 19.80 -1.03
N LYS A 87 0.31 19.46 -2.03
CA LYS A 87 -1.13 19.78 -2.04
C LYS A 87 -1.86 19.06 -0.90
N ALA A 88 -1.57 17.78 -0.68
CA ALA A 88 -2.17 17.00 0.39
C ALA A 88 -1.85 17.55 1.79
N VAL A 89 -0.59 17.93 2.02
CA VAL A 89 -0.15 18.54 3.30
C VAL A 89 -0.89 19.84 3.58
N ALA A 90 -1.17 20.66 2.57
CA ALA A 90 -1.95 21.88 2.72
C ALA A 90 -3.40 21.65 3.17
N LEU A 91 -3.92 20.43 3.03
CA LEU A 91 -5.27 20.04 3.46
C LEU A 91 -5.33 19.50 4.89
N LEU A 92 -4.18 19.16 5.48
CA LEU A 92 -4.08 18.65 6.85
C LEU A 92 -4.36 19.74 7.88
N THR A 93 -4.90 19.32 9.02
CA THR A 93 -5.14 20.14 10.20
C THR A 93 -4.47 19.52 11.44
N GLU A 94 -4.48 20.24 12.57
CA GLU A 94 -3.97 19.69 13.84
C GLU A 94 -4.78 18.47 14.31
N ASP A 95 -6.04 18.34 13.88
CA ASP A 95 -6.90 17.19 14.22
C ASP A 95 -6.55 15.95 13.40
N ASP A 96 -6.04 16.12 12.17
CA ASP A 96 -5.64 15.00 11.30
C ASP A 96 -4.24 14.48 11.65
N TRP A 97 -3.35 15.36 12.15
CA TRP A 97 -1.92 15.13 12.15
C TRP A 97 -1.27 15.47 13.50
N GLN A 98 -0.91 14.45 14.27
CA GLN A 98 -0.27 14.56 15.58
C GLN A 98 0.94 15.51 15.59
N PHE A 99 1.74 15.47 14.52
CA PHE A 99 2.97 16.26 14.41
C PHE A 99 2.81 17.50 13.53
N TYR A 100 1.59 18.01 13.35
CA TYR A 100 1.29 19.20 12.54
C TYR A 100 2.27 20.34 12.81
N LYS A 101 2.39 20.79 14.07
CA LYS A 101 3.29 21.89 14.46
C LYS A 101 4.76 21.65 14.12
N LYS A 102 5.17 20.39 13.98
CA LYS A 102 6.54 19.97 13.65
C LYS A 102 6.76 19.75 12.16
N GLY A 103 5.73 19.50 11.37
CA GLY A 103 5.87 19.21 9.93
C GLY A 103 5.22 20.21 8.97
N SER A 104 4.37 21.14 9.44
CA SER A 104 3.68 22.12 8.60
C SER A 104 4.44 23.43 8.39
N GLY A 105 5.77 23.41 8.47
CA GLY A 105 6.62 24.56 8.18
C GLY A 105 6.49 25.02 6.72
N LYS A 106 6.73 26.32 6.47
CA LYS A 106 6.67 26.90 5.11
C LYS A 106 7.67 26.26 4.15
N ASP A 107 8.83 25.86 4.67
CA ASP A 107 9.85 25.14 3.93
C ASP A 107 9.72 23.63 4.21
N PRO A 108 9.36 22.81 3.20
CA PRO A 108 9.24 21.35 3.34
C PRO A 108 10.52 20.65 3.78
N LEU A 109 11.71 21.22 3.55
CA LEU A 109 13.01 20.68 3.96
C LEU A 109 13.57 21.35 5.23
N GLY A 110 12.87 22.37 5.72
CA GLY A 110 13.33 23.14 6.87
C GLY A 110 13.18 22.39 8.22
N PRO A 111 13.55 23.04 9.34
CA PRO A 111 13.47 22.44 10.67
C PRO A 111 12.06 21.96 11.07
N ARG A 112 11.02 22.58 10.51
CA ARG A 112 9.62 22.17 10.68
C ARG A 112 8.99 21.60 9.40
N GLY A 113 9.79 21.15 8.45
CA GLY A 113 9.36 20.55 7.19
C GLY A 113 8.91 19.09 7.35
N TYR A 114 8.41 18.51 6.27
CA TYR A 114 7.94 17.11 6.23
C TYR A 114 8.77 16.23 5.28
N LEU A 115 9.81 16.80 4.65
CA LEU A 115 10.75 16.09 3.79
C LEU A 115 12.16 16.10 4.41
N GLU A 116 12.96 15.12 4.02
CA GLU A 116 14.40 15.06 4.22
C GLU A 116 15.07 14.58 2.91
N GLU A 117 16.33 14.96 2.74
CA GLU A 117 17.20 14.41 1.70
C GLU A 117 17.83 13.12 2.22
N ASP A 118 17.94 12.13 1.35
CA ASP A 118 18.56 10.83 1.61
C ASP A 118 19.14 10.31 0.29
N GLU A 119 19.68 9.11 0.30
CA GLU A 119 20.15 8.41 -0.90
C GLU A 119 19.23 7.23 -1.23
N LEU A 120 19.01 6.99 -2.52
CA LEU A 120 18.35 5.81 -3.06
C LEU A 120 19.14 5.39 -4.30
N ASP A 121 19.58 4.14 -4.33
CA ASP A 121 20.45 3.59 -5.40
C ASP A 121 21.69 4.47 -5.67
N ASP A 122 22.35 4.91 -4.59
CA ASP A 122 23.51 5.81 -4.60
C ASP A 122 23.25 7.20 -5.24
N GLU A 123 21.98 7.57 -5.46
CA GLU A 123 21.57 8.87 -5.99
C GLU A 123 20.80 9.71 -4.95
N PRO A 124 20.94 11.06 -4.96
CA PRO A 124 20.17 11.93 -4.09
C PRO A 124 18.66 11.80 -4.32
N ALA A 125 17.93 11.49 -3.26
CA ALA A 125 16.50 11.30 -3.29
C ALA A 125 15.79 12.08 -2.17
N LEU A 126 14.53 12.42 -2.40
CA LEU A 126 13.68 13.02 -1.38
C LEU A 126 12.79 11.96 -0.77
N LYS A 127 12.64 12.00 0.55
CA LYS A 127 11.68 11.16 1.27
C LYS A 127 10.92 11.95 2.32
N THR A 128 9.78 11.42 2.74
CA THR A 128 9.09 11.96 3.92
C THR A 128 9.98 11.82 5.15
N ARG A 129 10.15 12.92 5.88
CA ARG A 129 11.01 13.01 7.06
C ARG A 129 10.62 11.99 8.13
N LYS A 130 11.59 11.35 8.76
CA LYS A 130 11.34 10.57 9.98
C LYS A 130 11.28 11.47 11.20
N HIS A 131 10.25 11.30 12.04
CA HIS A 131 10.14 11.95 13.34
C HIS A 131 9.94 10.90 14.43
N LYS A 132 10.85 10.88 15.42
CA LYS A 132 10.86 9.85 16.48
C LYS A 132 10.88 8.41 15.94
N GLY A 133 11.65 8.19 14.88
CA GLY A 133 11.97 6.86 14.34
C GLY A 133 11.03 6.30 13.27
N ALA A 134 9.96 7.00 12.87
CA ALA A 134 9.14 6.63 11.70
C ALA A 134 8.58 7.86 11.00
N CYS A 135 7.90 7.66 9.86
CA CYS A 135 7.36 8.74 9.03
C CYS A 135 6.62 9.80 9.84
N ILE A 136 6.87 11.08 9.55
CA ILE A 136 6.25 12.20 10.23
C ILE A 136 4.71 12.23 10.09
N PHE A 137 4.16 11.62 9.05
CA PHE A 137 2.71 11.54 8.83
C PHE A 137 2.03 10.40 9.60
N GLN A 138 2.78 9.54 10.27
CA GLN A 138 2.17 8.52 11.12
C GLN A 138 1.71 9.16 12.43
N ASN A 139 0.42 9.06 12.75
CA ASN A 139 -0.12 9.29 14.07
C ASN A 139 0.13 8.05 14.94
N ARG A 140 0.66 8.28 16.14
CA ARG A 140 0.98 7.22 17.10
C ARG A 140 -0.25 6.83 17.94
N PRO A 141 -0.25 5.63 18.54
CA PRO A 141 -1.25 5.24 19.54
C PRO A 141 -1.49 6.33 20.60
N GLY A 142 -2.76 6.59 20.92
CA GLY A 142 -3.18 7.60 21.90
C GLY A 142 -3.30 9.02 21.35
N PHE A 143 -3.21 9.21 20.04
CA PHE A 143 -3.55 10.49 19.40
C PHE A 143 -5.06 10.56 19.14
N ALA A 144 -5.71 11.64 19.58
CA ALA A 144 -7.16 11.79 19.49
C ALA A 144 -7.74 11.73 18.04
N GLY A 145 -6.92 11.98 17.02
CA GLY A 145 -7.31 11.83 15.61
C GLY A 145 -7.18 10.40 15.06
N GLY A 146 -6.86 9.42 15.90
CA GLY A 146 -6.67 8.01 15.57
C GLY A 146 -5.23 7.67 15.17
N VAL A 147 -4.84 6.42 15.40
CA VAL A 147 -3.56 5.84 14.95
C VAL A 147 -3.58 5.58 13.44
N GLY A 148 -2.43 5.76 12.77
CA GLY A 148 -2.28 5.47 11.34
C GLY A 148 -1.75 6.65 10.53
N CYS A 149 -1.99 6.68 9.22
CA CYS A 149 -1.46 7.74 8.36
C CYS A 149 -2.38 8.98 8.36
N ALA A 150 -1.85 10.14 8.74
CA ALA A 150 -2.57 11.42 8.73
C ALA A 150 -3.13 11.80 7.35
N LEU A 151 -2.40 11.51 6.27
CA LEU A 151 -2.86 11.75 4.90
C LEU A 151 -4.09 10.91 4.56
N HIS A 152 -4.10 9.66 5.02
CA HIS A 152 -5.22 8.74 4.83
C HIS A 152 -6.44 9.18 5.63
N ALA A 153 -6.26 9.50 6.93
CA ALA A 153 -7.34 10.02 7.77
C ALA A 153 -7.97 11.29 7.19
N MET A 154 -7.13 12.20 6.66
CA MET A 154 -7.58 13.41 5.98
C MET A 154 -8.34 13.10 4.69
N ALA A 155 -7.89 12.12 3.90
CA ALA A 155 -8.58 11.68 2.70
C ALA A 155 -10.02 11.24 3.02
N LEU A 156 -10.18 10.35 4.00
CA LEU A 156 -11.49 9.85 4.42
C LEU A 156 -12.39 10.97 4.95
N ARG A 157 -11.84 11.87 5.79
CA ARG A 157 -12.58 13.04 6.30
C ARG A 157 -13.11 13.93 5.16
N ARG A 158 -12.38 14.02 4.05
CA ARG A 158 -12.75 14.85 2.89
C ARG A 158 -13.50 14.08 1.79
N GLY A 159 -13.74 12.77 1.96
CA GLY A 159 -14.33 11.93 0.92
C GLY A 159 -13.45 11.82 -0.32
N LEU A 160 -12.12 11.82 -0.14
CA LEU A 160 -11.13 11.65 -1.21
C LEU A 160 -10.60 10.22 -1.21
N GLU A 161 -10.27 9.71 -2.39
CA GLU A 161 -9.53 8.45 -2.50
C GLU A 161 -8.12 8.60 -1.91
N PRO A 162 -7.70 7.73 -0.97
CA PRO A 162 -6.40 7.87 -0.30
C PRO A 162 -5.19 7.95 -1.26
N LEU A 163 -5.23 7.25 -2.39
CA LEU A 163 -4.16 7.29 -3.40
C LEU A 163 -3.90 8.71 -3.94
N THR A 164 -4.93 9.55 -3.99
CA THR A 164 -4.85 10.91 -4.58
C THR A 164 -4.08 11.89 -3.69
N VAL A 165 -3.82 11.53 -2.43
CA VAL A 165 -3.17 12.39 -1.44
C VAL A 165 -1.93 11.77 -0.79
N LYS A 166 -1.63 10.50 -1.09
CA LYS A 166 -0.48 9.77 -0.53
C LYS A 166 0.69 9.75 -1.53
N PRO A 167 1.94 9.69 -1.03
CA PRO A 167 3.11 9.42 -1.88
C PRO A 167 2.95 8.12 -2.66
N ASP A 168 3.58 8.02 -3.82
CA ASP A 168 3.41 6.88 -4.74
C ASP A 168 3.69 5.54 -4.10
N VAL A 169 4.85 5.42 -3.47
CA VAL A 169 5.25 4.20 -2.77
C VAL A 169 4.29 3.79 -1.66
N CYS A 170 3.53 4.73 -1.08
CA CYS A 170 2.61 4.45 0.02
C CYS A 170 1.25 3.91 -0.42
N TRP A 171 0.72 4.38 -1.54
CA TRP A 171 -0.60 3.94 -2.02
C TRP A 171 -0.49 2.72 -2.93
N GLN A 172 0.64 2.55 -3.63
CA GLN A 172 0.87 1.39 -4.46
C GLN A 172 0.97 0.12 -3.61
N LEU A 173 1.62 0.19 -2.44
CA LEU A 173 1.74 -0.98 -1.57
C LEU A 173 0.37 -1.57 -1.17
N PRO A 174 0.20 -2.90 -1.23
CA PRO A 174 1.15 -3.94 -1.64
C PRO A 174 0.90 -4.45 -3.06
N VAL A 175 0.37 -3.63 -3.96
CA VAL A 175 0.40 -3.92 -5.40
C VAL A 175 1.77 -3.48 -5.93
N ARG A 176 2.52 -4.41 -6.50
CA ARG A 176 3.76 -4.13 -7.21
C ARG A 176 3.46 -3.98 -8.69
N ARG A 177 3.96 -2.90 -9.28
CA ARG A 177 3.92 -2.66 -10.72
C ARG A 177 5.34 -2.61 -11.26
N GLU A 178 5.62 -3.45 -12.23
CA GLU A 178 6.82 -3.38 -13.07
C GLU A 178 6.44 -3.02 -14.50
N GLN A 179 7.33 -2.33 -15.20
CA GLN A 179 7.13 -1.96 -16.59
C GLN A 179 8.41 -2.19 -17.38
N ASP A 180 8.31 -2.99 -18.43
CA ASP A 180 9.44 -3.35 -19.29
C ASP A 180 9.05 -3.21 -20.76
N TRP A 181 9.97 -2.74 -21.60
CA TRP A 181 9.81 -2.82 -23.04
C TRP A 181 10.21 -4.21 -23.52
N VAL A 182 9.30 -4.89 -24.24
CA VAL A 182 9.50 -6.26 -24.75
C VAL A 182 9.56 -6.23 -26.27
N ASP A 183 10.70 -6.62 -26.82
CA ASP A 183 10.87 -6.85 -28.25
C ASP A 183 10.24 -8.19 -28.65
N ARG A 184 9.35 -8.15 -29.64
CA ARG A 184 8.70 -9.34 -30.20
C ARG A 184 9.46 -9.89 -31.41
N PRO A 185 9.33 -11.19 -31.72
CA PRO A 185 10.01 -11.80 -32.87
C PRO A 185 9.65 -11.20 -34.23
N ASP A 186 8.52 -10.49 -34.34
CA ASP A 186 8.09 -9.79 -35.55
C ASP A 186 8.69 -8.38 -35.69
N GLY A 187 9.55 -7.97 -34.76
CA GLY A 187 10.21 -6.66 -34.75
C GLY A 187 9.39 -5.54 -34.13
N THR A 188 8.18 -5.82 -33.63
CA THR A 188 7.41 -4.85 -32.84
C THR A 188 7.94 -4.79 -31.40
N GLN A 189 7.77 -3.65 -30.75
CA GLN A 189 8.11 -3.46 -29.35
C GLN A 189 6.84 -3.05 -28.60
N VAL A 190 6.58 -3.68 -27.46
CA VAL A 190 5.41 -3.37 -26.62
C VAL A 190 5.84 -3.06 -25.21
N LEU A 191 5.12 -2.15 -24.55
CA LEU A 191 5.26 -1.93 -23.13
C LEU A 191 4.52 -3.04 -22.40
N LYS A 192 5.20 -3.81 -21.55
CA LYS A 192 4.59 -4.81 -20.68
C LYS A 192 4.53 -4.27 -19.26
N THR A 193 3.32 -4.12 -18.74
CA THR A 193 3.08 -3.84 -17.32
C THR A 193 2.77 -5.15 -16.59
N THR A 194 3.54 -5.46 -15.55
CA THR A 194 3.31 -6.62 -14.69
C THR A 194 2.76 -6.17 -13.34
N LEU A 195 1.59 -6.68 -12.95
CA LEU A 195 0.95 -6.41 -11.66
C LEU A 195 1.02 -7.64 -10.75
N THR A 196 1.68 -7.50 -9.60
CA THR A 196 1.89 -8.60 -8.66
C THR A 196 1.62 -8.20 -7.22
N GLU A 197 1.64 -9.18 -6.33
CA GLU A 197 1.88 -8.95 -4.91
C GLU A 197 3.26 -8.29 -4.72
N TYR A 198 3.31 -7.23 -3.92
CA TYR A 198 4.53 -6.75 -3.31
C TYR A 198 4.78 -7.63 -2.09
N ASP A 199 5.59 -8.66 -2.26
CA ASP A 199 6.05 -9.54 -1.17
C ASP A 199 7.42 -9.10 -0.65
N ARG A 200 8.03 -9.90 0.22
CA ARG A 200 9.36 -9.60 0.80
C ARG A 200 10.43 -9.33 -0.26
N ARG A 201 10.39 -10.01 -1.42
CA ARG A 201 11.36 -9.83 -2.51
C ARG A 201 11.29 -8.43 -3.12
N GLY A 202 10.13 -7.80 -3.07
CA GLY A 202 9.95 -6.42 -3.54
C GLY A 202 10.84 -5.41 -2.79
N TRP A 203 11.27 -5.72 -1.57
CA TRP A 203 12.16 -4.87 -0.76
C TRP A 203 13.65 -5.07 -1.05
N GLY A 204 14.01 -5.88 -2.06
CA GLY A 204 15.39 -6.28 -2.31
C GLY A 204 15.95 -7.11 -1.15
N GLU A 205 17.26 -7.01 -0.89
CA GLU A 205 17.91 -7.76 0.19
C GLU A 205 17.32 -7.46 1.58
N GLY A 206 16.85 -6.22 1.80
CA GLY A 206 16.23 -5.80 3.06
C GLY A 206 14.92 -6.50 3.38
N GLY A 207 14.30 -7.18 2.41
CA GLY A 207 13.10 -7.99 2.63
C GLY A 207 13.28 -9.16 3.58
N HIS A 208 14.51 -9.70 3.66
CA HIS A 208 14.86 -10.79 4.58
C HIS A 208 14.88 -10.35 6.04
N ASP A 209 15.11 -9.06 6.30
CA ASP A 209 15.24 -8.50 7.64
C ASP A 209 13.90 -7.99 8.21
N LEU A 210 12.83 -7.97 7.40
CA LEU A 210 11.52 -7.55 7.90
C LEU A 210 11.03 -8.54 8.96
N LYS A 211 10.65 -8.03 10.13
CA LYS A 211 10.12 -8.89 11.20
C LYS A 211 8.78 -9.50 10.86
N TRP A 212 7.96 -8.75 10.15
CA TRP A 212 6.66 -9.17 9.70
C TRP A 212 6.30 -8.41 8.43
N TYR A 213 5.60 -9.05 7.51
CA TYR A 213 5.10 -8.38 6.32
C TYR A 213 3.67 -8.79 5.97
N CYS A 214 2.85 -7.77 5.69
CA CYS A 214 1.40 -7.93 5.64
C CYS A 214 0.88 -8.75 4.47
N SER A 215 1.57 -8.77 3.32
CA SER A 215 1.10 -9.48 2.13
C SER A 215 1.20 -11.00 2.26
N GLY A 216 2.17 -11.49 3.06
CA GLY A 216 2.27 -12.91 3.41
C GLY A 216 1.44 -13.33 4.64
N SER A 217 0.86 -12.39 5.39
CA SER A 217 0.25 -12.68 6.68
C SER A 217 -1.24 -13.04 6.58
N PRO A 218 -1.69 -14.21 7.06
CA PRO A 218 -3.12 -14.55 7.11
C PRO A 218 -3.98 -13.51 7.85
N ASP A 219 -3.41 -12.80 8.82
CA ASP A 219 -4.12 -11.77 9.61
C ASP A 219 -4.46 -10.52 8.80
N ALA A 220 -3.82 -10.31 7.65
CA ALA A 220 -4.16 -9.25 6.70
C ALA A 220 -5.08 -9.75 5.57
N HIS A 221 -5.28 -11.07 5.42
CA HIS A 221 -6.11 -11.68 4.38
C HIS A 221 -7.58 -11.82 4.82
N VAL A 222 -8.08 -10.80 5.51
CA VAL A 222 -9.39 -10.75 6.15
C VAL A 222 -10.34 -9.74 5.51
N GLY A 223 -9.96 -9.12 4.39
CA GLY A 223 -10.73 -8.11 3.68
C GLY A 223 -12.15 -8.56 3.33
N ALA A 224 -13.06 -7.58 3.30
CA ALA A 224 -14.47 -7.83 2.97
C ALA A 224 -14.64 -8.12 1.48
N THR A 225 -13.87 -7.41 0.65
CA THR A 225 -13.80 -7.65 -0.80
C THR A 225 -12.44 -8.21 -1.19
N GLN A 226 -12.32 -8.69 -2.43
CA GLN A 226 -11.03 -9.13 -2.99
C GLN A 226 -10.19 -7.91 -3.41
N VAL A 227 -8.88 -8.10 -3.55
CA VAL A 227 -7.95 -7.00 -3.91
C VAL A 227 -8.38 -6.30 -5.20
N TRP A 228 -8.78 -7.03 -6.24
CA TRP A 228 -9.21 -6.41 -7.52
C TRP A 228 -10.37 -5.42 -7.37
N GLU A 229 -11.19 -5.57 -6.32
CA GLU A 229 -12.34 -4.73 -6.02
C GLU A 229 -11.96 -3.59 -5.06
N SER A 230 -11.41 -3.91 -3.89
CA SER A 230 -11.01 -2.91 -2.88
C SER A 230 -9.94 -1.91 -3.37
N TYR A 231 -9.03 -2.38 -4.23
CA TYR A 231 -7.97 -1.59 -4.86
C TYR A 231 -8.33 -1.14 -6.28
N GLY A 232 -9.62 -1.17 -6.67
CA GLY A 232 -10.07 -0.71 -7.98
C GLY A 232 -9.57 0.68 -8.37
N PRO A 233 -9.61 1.70 -7.49
CA PRO A 233 -9.03 3.02 -7.74
C PRO A 233 -7.52 2.98 -8.03
N GLU A 234 -6.75 2.26 -7.21
CA GLU A 234 -5.29 2.11 -7.38
C GLU A 234 -4.94 1.37 -8.67
N LEU A 235 -5.65 0.28 -8.98
CA LEU A 235 -5.46 -0.46 -10.22
C LEU A 235 -5.83 0.40 -11.43
N THR A 236 -6.88 1.21 -11.35
CA THR A 236 -7.24 2.18 -12.40
C THR A 236 -6.13 3.21 -12.61
N GLU A 237 -5.53 3.74 -11.54
CA GLU A 237 -4.39 4.68 -11.65
C GLU A 237 -3.16 3.99 -12.26
N LEU A 238 -2.93 2.71 -11.95
CA LEU A 238 -1.74 1.97 -12.39
C LEU A 238 -1.78 1.55 -13.86
N ILE A 239 -2.92 1.14 -14.39
CA ILE A 239 -3.06 0.57 -15.75
C ILE A 239 -4.11 1.27 -16.62
N GLY A 240 -4.76 2.31 -16.11
CA GLY A 240 -5.81 3.03 -16.82
C GLY A 240 -7.18 2.36 -16.73
N PRO A 241 -8.26 3.12 -17.01
CA PRO A 241 -9.63 2.67 -16.81
C PRO A 241 -10.06 1.54 -17.75
N ALA A 242 -9.57 1.51 -18.99
CA ALA A 242 -9.92 0.48 -19.96
C ALA A 242 -9.31 -0.88 -19.58
N ALA A 243 -8.01 -0.91 -19.27
CA ALA A 243 -7.34 -2.12 -18.82
C ALA A 243 -7.88 -2.62 -17.46
N TYR A 244 -8.15 -1.71 -16.52
CA TYR A 244 -8.79 -2.11 -15.25
C TYR A 244 -10.17 -2.73 -15.45
N ALA A 245 -11.00 -2.16 -16.34
CA ALA A 245 -12.33 -2.72 -16.62
C ALA A 245 -12.26 -4.15 -17.16
N GLU A 246 -11.31 -4.43 -18.06
CA GLU A 246 -11.05 -5.79 -18.57
C GLU A 246 -10.56 -6.71 -17.44
N LEU A 247 -9.55 -6.29 -16.67
CA LEU A 247 -9.01 -7.06 -15.56
C LEU A 247 -10.09 -7.40 -14.51
N ALA A 248 -10.95 -6.45 -14.16
CA ALA A 248 -12.07 -6.63 -13.24
C ALA A 248 -13.15 -7.58 -13.81
N ALA A 249 -13.41 -7.53 -15.12
CA ALA A 249 -14.31 -8.49 -15.77
C ALA A 249 -13.76 -9.93 -15.71
N VAL A 250 -12.45 -10.07 -15.93
CA VAL A 250 -11.75 -11.36 -15.83
C VAL A 250 -11.74 -11.88 -14.40
N CYS A 251 -11.42 -11.05 -13.41
CA CYS A 251 -11.43 -11.44 -12.00
C CYS A 251 -12.83 -11.92 -11.56
N ARG A 252 -13.90 -11.19 -11.91
CA ARG A 252 -15.28 -11.60 -11.63
C ARG A 252 -15.62 -12.96 -12.24
N ARG A 253 -15.31 -13.14 -13.53
CA ARG A 253 -15.54 -14.41 -14.23
C ARG A 253 -14.75 -15.54 -13.58
N ARG A 254 -13.48 -15.30 -13.27
CA ARG A 254 -12.56 -16.27 -12.69
C ARG A 254 -13.04 -16.75 -11.33
N ASN A 255 -13.50 -15.83 -10.49
CA ASN A 255 -14.04 -16.16 -9.17
C ASN A 255 -15.25 -17.09 -9.26
N GLY A 256 -16.11 -16.90 -10.27
CA GLY A 256 -17.28 -17.77 -10.52
C GLY A 256 -16.96 -19.18 -11.02
N LEU A 257 -15.73 -19.43 -11.50
CA LEU A 257 -15.29 -20.74 -12.02
C LEU A 257 -14.52 -21.57 -10.98
N GLY A 258 -14.21 -21.01 -9.81
CA GLY A 258 -13.45 -21.67 -8.73
C GLY A 258 -11.94 -21.59 -8.92
N LEU A 259 -11.23 -21.01 -7.95
CA LEU A 259 -9.80 -20.69 -8.02
C LEU A 259 -8.91 -21.95 -7.96
N LEU A 260 -7.84 -21.98 -8.79
CA LEU A 260 -6.86 -23.07 -8.78
C LEU A 260 -5.69 -22.75 -7.84
N ALA A 261 -5.11 -21.57 -8.01
CA ALA A 261 -4.04 -21.05 -7.18
C ALA A 261 -4.59 -20.01 -6.20
N ILE A 262 -5.26 -20.46 -5.14
CA ILE A 262 -5.72 -19.57 -4.06
C ILE A 262 -4.51 -19.12 -3.25
N HIS A 263 -4.41 -17.84 -2.96
CA HIS A 263 -3.34 -17.31 -2.13
C HIS A 263 -3.30 -18.02 -0.76
N PRO A 264 -2.19 -18.63 -0.34
CA PRO A 264 -2.15 -19.43 0.89
C PRO A 264 -2.56 -18.65 2.14
N ALA A 265 -2.21 -17.36 2.24
CA ALA A 265 -2.65 -16.54 3.38
C ALA A 265 -4.17 -16.33 3.40
N THR A 266 -4.84 -16.29 2.23
CA THR A 266 -6.30 -16.26 2.12
C THR A 266 -6.94 -17.58 2.57
N VAL A 267 -6.28 -18.71 2.31
CA VAL A 267 -6.71 -20.04 2.76
C VAL A 267 -6.54 -20.18 4.28
N ALA A 268 -5.43 -19.70 4.82
CA ALA A 268 -5.09 -19.79 6.24
C ALA A 268 -5.88 -18.80 7.12
N ALA A 269 -6.34 -17.69 6.54
CA ALA A 269 -7.12 -16.68 7.27
C ALA A 269 -8.44 -17.28 7.82
N THR A 270 -8.63 -17.16 9.13
CA THR A 270 -9.76 -17.77 9.84
C THR A 270 -10.98 -16.88 9.95
N ASN A 271 -10.82 -15.59 9.66
CA ASN A 271 -11.85 -14.57 9.79
C ASN A 271 -12.03 -13.77 8.50
N ARG A 272 -13.18 -13.12 8.37
CA ARG A 272 -13.50 -12.15 7.31
C ARG A 272 -14.18 -10.94 7.93
N ARG A 273 -13.85 -9.76 7.40
CA ARG A 273 -14.48 -8.50 7.79
C ARG A 273 -15.74 -8.25 6.98
N GLU A 274 -16.62 -7.43 7.52
CA GLU A 274 -17.79 -6.91 6.80
C GLU A 274 -17.44 -5.70 5.93
N THR A 275 -16.40 -4.96 6.30
CA THR A 275 -15.92 -3.75 5.63
C THR A 275 -14.40 -3.75 5.46
N ASP A 276 -13.93 -3.07 4.41
CA ASP A 276 -12.50 -2.89 4.15
C ASP A 276 -11.94 -1.71 4.95
N ILE A 277 -10.91 -1.99 5.75
CA ILE A 277 -10.28 -1.04 6.70
C ILE A 277 -9.81 0.24 6.00
N LYS A 278 -9.41 0.13 4.71
CA LYS A 278 -9.01 1.27 3.88
C LYS A 278 -10.04 2.41 3.91
N TYR A 279 -11.33 2.13 4.07
CA TYR A 279 -12.40 3.14 4.09
C TYR A 279 -12.96 3.42 5.48
N GLU A 280 -12.38 2.83 6.53
CA GLU A 280 -12.78 3.03 7.91
C GLU A 280 -11.93 4.13 8.57
N ARG A 281 -12.58 4.99 9.36
CA ARG A 281 -11.86 5.80 10.33
C ARG A 281 -11.64 4.93 11.56
N LEU A 282 -10.39 4.68 11.89
CA LEU A 282 -10.03 3.96 13.10
C LEU A 282 -10.22 4.93 14.28
N ASP A 283 -11.29 4.73 15.04
CA ASP A 283 -11.49 5.38 16.33
C ASP A 283 -10.74 4.56 17.39
N ASP A 284 -10.04 5.24 18.30
CA ASP A 284 -9.34 4.63 19.45
C ASP A 284 -10.34 4.11 20.51
#